data_AF-A0A518IPL6-F1
#
_entry.id   AF-A0A518IPL6-F1
#
_cell.length_a   1.000
_cell.length_b   1.000
_cell.length_c   1.000
_cell.angle_alpha   90.00
_cell.angle_beta   90.00
_cell.angle_gamma   90.00
#
_symmetry.space_group_name_H-M   'P 1'
#
loop_
_entity.id
_entity.type
_entity.pdbx_description
1 polymer ?
#
loop_
_entity_poly.entity_id
_entity_poly.type
_entity_poly.pdbx_seq_one_letter_code
_entity_poly.pdbx_strand_id
1 'polypeptide(L)'
;MIRRIPSLACLIAVLMLVHVARSDDAPPAPPHVLVVVGAGGSEEYQTAFATWADRWKSAAGLLDGASYHEIGREEGQSDSSDKDRLNERLAELSDLKAEAVWIVLIGHGTFDGKSAKFNLRGPDVSAEELSGWIEPMRSPLIVVNCASASGPFINRLSAVGRTIVTATKSGQEQNFARFGDYLSQAISNIAADLDHDDEVSLLEAFLSASDQVAKFYEAENRIATEHALIDDSGDRLGTPATMFQGTTAVAVPQPKAARDGGVAARRVIFQSPKAVVLTPAQRESRAAIEAEIDRLKLRKSELATDQYFAQLEPLMLQLAELYAAAEAEDSDESQGE
;
A
#
# COMPACT_ATOMS: atom_id res chain seq x y z
N MET A 1 21.20 8.92 -84.98
CA MET A 1 22.14 8.01 -84.29
C MET A 1 23.02 8.86 -83.39
N ILE A 2 23.11 8.52 -82.10
CA ILE A 2 24.15 8.84 -81.10
C ILE A 2 23.48 9.02 -79.73
N ARG A 3 24.08 8.31 -78.76
CA ARG A 3 23.51 7.80 -77.51
C ARG A 3 23.41 8.86 -76.42
N ARG A 4 22.39 8.73 -75.58
CA ARG A 4 22.23 9.41 -74.29
C ARG A 4 23.30 8.94 -73.30
N ILE A 5 23.85 9.91 -72.56
CA ILE A 5 24.75 9.75 -71.41
C ILE A 5 23.93 9.20 -70.22
N PRO A 6 24.41 8.22 -69.43
CA PRO A 6 23.73 7.84 -68.20
C PRO A 6 24.16 8.76 -67.06
N SER A 7 23.17 9.34 -66.37
CA SER A 7 23.33 10.03 -65.10
C SER A 7 23.70 9.01 -64.02
N LEU A 8 24.82 9.26 -63.35
CA LEU A 8 25.29 8.50 -62.19
C LEU A 8 24.38 8.84 -60.99
N ALA A 9 23.42 7.96 -60.70
CA ALA A 9 22.59 8.06 -59.50
C ALA A 9 23.42 7.68 -58.27
N CYS A 10 23.61 8.65 -57.38
CA CYS A 10 24.27 8.49 -56.09
C CYS A 10 23.33 7.73 -55.14
N LEU A 11 23.63 6.47 -54.84
CA LEU A 11 22.88 5.68 -53.88
C LEU A 11 23.47 5.93 -52.48
N ILE A 12 22.89 6.87 -51.74
CA ILE A 12 23.17 7.05 -50.31
C ILE A 12 22.32 6.02 -49.56
N ALA A 13 22.94 4.94 -49.10
CA ALA A 13 22.34 4.00 -48.17
C ALA A 13 22.33 4.64 -46.77
N VAL A 14 21.16 5.12 -46.34
CA VAL A 14 20.93 5.55 -44.96
C VAL A 14 20.74 4.28 -44.12
N LEU A 15 21.78 3.90 -43.38
CA LEU A 15 21.71 2.87 -42.35
C LEU A 15 20.90 3.46 -41.17
N MET A 16 19.60 3.17 -41.09
CA MET A 16 18.83 3.43 -39.85
C MET A 16 19.30 2.44 -38.79
N LEU A 17 20.15 2.90 -37.86
CA LEU A 17 20.35 2.22 -36.58
C LEU A 17 19.03 2.30 -35.81
N VAL A 18 18.23 1.23 -35.86
CA VAL A 18 17.18 1.00 -34.89
C VAL A 18 17.88 0.78 -33.55
N HIS A 19 17.93 1.82 -32.73
CA HIS A 19 18.21 1.66 -31.30
C HIS A 19 17.00 0.93 -30.72
N VAL A 20 17.10 -0.39 -30.60
CA VAL A 20 16.28 -1.14 -29.67
C VAL A 20 16.64 -0.60 -28.29
N ALA A 21 15.77 0.26 -27.75
CA ALA A 21 15.81 0.58 -26.34
C ALA A 21 15.69 -0.76 -25.60
N ARG A 22 16.76 -1.16 -24.92
CA ARG A 22 16.64 -2.18 -23.87
C ARG A 22 15.63 -1.59 -22.89
N SER A 23 14.48 -2.24 -22.73
CA SER A 23 13.67 -2.08 -21.54
C SER A 23 14.59 -2.35 -20.35
N ASP A 24 14.64 -1.44 -19.39
CA ASP A 24 15.18 -1.72 -18.06
C ASP A 24 14.21 -2.70 -17.36
N ASP A 25 14.23 -3.95 -17.83
CA ASP A 25 13.50 -5.12 -17.32
C ASP A 25 14.21 -5.77 -16.14
N ALA A 26 15.05 -5.01 -15.42
CA ALA A 26 15.42 -5.44 -14.08
C ALA A 26 14.13 -5.57 -13.25
N PRO A 27 13.94 -6.70 -12.54
CA PRO A 27 12.82 -6.84 -11.63
C PRO A 27 12.86 -5.69 -10.61
N PRO A 28 11.70 -5.21 -10.14
CA PRO A 28 11.67 -4.18 -9.12
C PRO A 28 12.46 -4.64 -7.89
N ALA A 29 13.11 -3.69 -7.22
CA ALA A 29 13.72 -3.95 -5.92
C ALA A 29 12.65 -4.37 -4.90
N PRO A 30 12.99 -5.14 -3.86
CA PRO A 30 12.07 -5.50 -2.79
C PRO A 30 11.41 -4.27 -2.12
N PRO A 31 10.36 -4.46 -1.31
CA PRO A 31 9.66 -3.36 -0.65
C PRO A 31 10.56 -2.52 0.27
N HIS A 32 10.30 -1.21 0.31
CA HIS A 32 10.95 -0.28 1.23
C HIS A 32 9.94 0.18 2.28
N VAL A 33 10.22 -0.05 3.57
CA VAL A 33 9.37 0.36 4.69
C VAL A 33 10.04 1.51 5.44
N LEU A 34 9.41 2.69 5.36
CA LEU A 34 9.79 3.90 6.09
C LEU A 34 8.80 4.15 7.21
N VAL A 35 9.23 3.98 8.45
CA VAL A 35 8.43 4.33 9.64
C VAL A 35 8.89 5.68 10.18
N VAL A 36 7.94 6.59 10.36
CA VAL A 36 8.19 7.93 10.89
C VAL A 36 7.43 8.08 12.21
N VAL A 37 8.18 8.20 13.30
CA VAL A 37 7.66 8.36 14.66
C VAL A 37 7.65 9.85 15.01
N GLY A 38 6.46 10.37 15.24
CA GLY A 38 6.23 11.77 15.61
C GLY A 38 6.60 12.07 17.07
N ALA A 39 6.41 13.33 17.47
CA ALA A 39 6.60 13.72 18.87
C ALA A 39 5.51 13.08 19.75
N GLY A 40 5.88 12.32 20.79
CA GLY A 40 4.92 11.71 21.71
C GLY A 40 4.10 12.71 22.54
N GLY A 41 4.69 13.86 22.88
CA GLY A 41 4.09 14.87 23.77
C GLY A 41 4.02 14.48 25.25
N SER A 42 3.97 13.17 25.54
CA SER A 42 4.14 12.58 26.87
C SER A 42 4.91 11.26 26.77
N GLU A 43 5.45 10.77 27.89
CA GLU A 43 6.17 9.48 27.97
C GLU A 43 5.28 8.28 27.65
N GLU A 44 4.00 8.33 28.04
CA GLU A 44 3.01 7.28 27.75
C GLU A 44 2.85 7.08 26.24
N TYR A 45 2.59 8.17 25.50
CA TYR A 45 2.46 8.11 24.04
C TYR A 45 3.78 7.78 23.36
N GLN A 46 4.91 8.28 23.87
CA GLN A 46 6.23 7.95 23.31
C GLN A 46 6.51 6.44 23.39
N THR A 47 6.19 5.81 24.53
CA THR A 47 6.33 4.36 24.73
C THR A 47 5.38 3.57 23.83
N ALA A 48 4.13 4.01 23.72
CA ALA A 48 3.15 3.38 22.82
C ALA A 48 3.61 3.44 21.36
N PHE A 49 4.04 4.62 20.88
CA PHE A 49 4.53 4.81 19.52
C PHE A 49 5.78 3.98 19.21
N ALA A 50 6.71 3.86 20.16
CA ALA A 50 7.87 2.98 20.02
C ALA A 50 7.44 1.51 19.86
N THR A 51 6.46 1.06 20.65
CA THR A 51 5.92 -0.30 20.55
C THR A 51 5.29 -0.57 19.18
N TRP A 52 4.54 0.40 18.63
CA TRP A 52 3.93 0.26 17.31
C TRP A 52 5.01 0.22 16.21
N ALA A 53 6.02 1.08 16.30
CA ALA A 53 7.15 1.09 15.38
C ALA A 53 7.93 -0.24 15.40
N ASP A 54 8.15 -0.83 16.59
CA ASP A 54 8.83 -2.11 16.72
C ASP A 54 8.04 -3.25 16.04
N ARG A 55 6.70 -3.23 16.10
CA ARG A 55 5.87 -4.21 15.38
C ARG A 55 5.99 -4.04 13.86
N TRP A 56 6.03 -2.80 13.36
CA TRP A 56 6.28 -2.53 11.95
C TRP A 56 7.68 -3.00 11.51
N LYS A 57 8.70 -2.79 12.36
CA LYS A 57 10.05 -3.29 12.12
C LYS A 57 10.08 -4.83 12.05
N SER A 58 9.39 -5.50 12.98
CA SER A 58 9.28 -6.95 12.96
C SER A 58 8.56 -7.45 11.71
N ALA A 59 7.44 -6.82 11.32
CA ALA A 59 6.69 -7.18 10.11
C ALA A 59 7.55 -6.99 8.85
N ALA A 60 8.24 -5.85 8.73
CA ALA A 60 9.15 -5.60 7.61
C ALA A 60 10.28 -6.64 7.51
N GLY A 61 10.78 -7.13 8.64
CA GLY A 61 11.80 -8.18 8.67
C GLY A 61 11.31 -9.58 8.26
N LEU A 62 10.00 -9.76 8.09
CA LEU A 62 9.39 -11.01 7.60
C LEU A 62 9.14 -10.97 6.08
N LEU A 63 9.25 -9.79 5.45
CA LEU A 63 9.16 -9.63 4.01
C LEU A 63 10.53 -9.89 3.38
N ASP A 64 10.58 -10.79 2.41
CA ASP A 64 11.85 -11.14 1.76
C ASP A 64 12.49 -9.92 1.07
N GLY A 65 13.78 -9.71 1.35
CA GLY A 65 14.59 -8.62 0.83
C GLY A 65 14.15 -7.20 1.23
N ALA A 66 13.09 -7.02 2.03
CA ALA A 66 12.56 -5.70 2.35
C ALA A 66 13.54 -4.87 3.18
N SER A 67 13.63 -3.58 2.88
CA SER A 67 14.44 -2.65 3.68
C SER A 67 13.57 -1.91 4.69
N TYR A 68 14.14 -1.66 5.87
CA TYR A 68 13.50 -0.87 6.93
C TYR A 68 14.31 0.38 7.23
N HIS A 69 13.67 1.53 7.23
CA HIS A 69 14.24 2.79 7.70
C HIS A 69 13.30 3.44 8.70
N GLU A 70 13.87 4.09 9.70
CA GLU A 70 13.12 4.74 10.76
C GLU A 70 13.62 6.16 10.98
N ILE A 71 12.67 7.05 11.25
CA ILE A 71 12.91 8.44 11.65
C ILE A 71 12.10 8.68 12.91
N GLY A 72 12.66 9.38 13.91
CA GLY A 72 11.87 9.82 15.06
C GLY A 72 12.17 9.12 16.39
N ARG A 73 13.12 8.18 16.40
CA ARG A 73 13.54 7.44 17.62
C ARG A 73 15.04 7.45 17.89
N GLU A 74 15.82 8.18 17.10
CA GLU A 74 17.27 8.31 17.32
C GLU A 74 17.54 9.06 18.62
N GLU A 75 18.57 8.61 19.34
CA GLU A 75 19.09 9.25 20.54
C GLU A 75 20.06 10.38 20.16
N GLY A 76 19.98 11.50 20.88
CA GLY A 76 20.88 12.65 20.71
C GLY A 76 20.36 13.74 19.78
N GLN A 77 21.14 14.81 19.64
CA GLN A 77 20.84 15.90 18.71
C GLN A 77 21.41 15.55 17.33
N SER A 78 20.53 15.48 16.34
CA SER A 78 20.89 15.46 14.92
C SER A 78 21.04 16.90 14.42
N ASP A 79 22.00 17.14 13.53
CA ASP A 79 22.14 18.43 12.85
C ASP A 79 20.98 18.69 11.87
N SER A 80 20.32 17.63 11.38
CA SER A 80 19.12 17.70 10.53
C SER A 80 17.85 17.39 11.31
N SER A 81 16.77 18.13 11.03
CA SER A 81 15.47 17.87 11.64
C SER A 81 14.84 16.59 11.08
N ASP A 82 13.93 15.95 11.82
CA ASP A 82 13.19 14.78 11.32
C ASP A 82 12.42 15.08 10.02
N LYS A 83 12.00 16.34 9.84
CA LYS A 83 11.36 16.82 8.62
C LYS A 83 12.31 16.81 7.42
N ASP A 84 13.54 17.30 7.62
CA ASP A 84 14.55 17.33 6.56
C ASP A 84 14.96 15.90 6.18
N ARG A 85 15.19 15.04 7.19
CA ARG A 85 15.50 13.62 6.99
C ARG A 85 14.40 12.88 6.24
N LEU A 86 13.13 13.17 6.57
CA LEU A 86 12.00 12.60 5.84
C LEU A 86 12.01 13.03 4.38
N ASN A 87 12.18 14.33 4.11
CA ASN A 87 12.25 14.85 2.74
C ASN A 87 13.43 14.23 1.94
N GLU A 88 14.62 14.18 2.53
CA GLU A 88 15.80 13.56 1.93
C GLU A 88 15.55 12.08 1.62
N ARG A 89 15.00 11.32 2.56
CA ARG A 89 14.71 9.91 2.37
C ARG A 89 13.66 9.67 1.28
N LEU A 90 12.62 10.51 1.20
CA LEU A 90 11.63 10.42 0.13
C LEU A 90 12.23 10.77 -1.23
N ALA A 91 13.15 11.74 -1.30
CA ALA A 91 13.87 12.04 -2.52
C ALA A 91 14.72 10.84 -3.00
N GLU A 92 15.44 10.16 -2.10
CA GLU A 92 16.18 8.93 -2.43
C GLU A 92 15.28 7.81 -2.97
N LEU A 93 14.10 7.64 -2.37
CA LEU A 93 13.14 6.62 -2.77
C LEU A 93 12.41 6.96 -4.08
N SER A 94 12.35 8.23 -4.46
CA SER A 94 11.58 8.68 -5.63
C SER A 94 12.11 8.16 -6.96
N ASP A 95 13.44 7.98 -7.06
CA ASP A 95 14.12 7.46 -8.26
C ASP A 95 14.19 5.92 -8.30
N LEU A 96 13.78 5.24 -7.22
CA LEU A 96 13.84 3.79 -7.13
C LEU A 96 12.66 3.13 -7.85
N LYS A 97 12.94 2.02 -8.55
CA LYS A 97 11.94 1.06 -9.04
C LYS A 97 11.84 -0.09 -8.03
N ALA A 98 10.93 0.01 -7.07
CA ALA A 98 10.66 -0.98 -6.05
C ALA A 98 9.25 -1.58 -6.21
N GLU A 99 9.02 -2.73 -5.60
CA GLU A 99 7.71 -3.40 -5.57
C GLU A 99 6.66 -2.54 -4.86
N ALA A 100 7.09 -1.89 -3.77
CA ALA A 100 6.30 -0.94 -3.01
C ALA A 100 7.19 -0.07 -2.12
N VAL A 101 6.77 1.17 -1.90
CA VAL A 101 7.29 2.04 -0.84
C VAL A 101 6.18 2.26 0.18
N TRP A 102 6.43 1.88 1.43
CA TRP A 102 5.53 2.07 2.55
C TRP A 102 6.02 3.26 3.39
N ILE A 103 5.13 4.22 3.64
CA ILE A 103 5.34 5.33 4.55
C ILE A 103 4.34 5.19 5.69
N VAL A 104 4.82 4.83 6.88
CA VAL A 104 3.99 4.65 8.06
C VAL A 104 4.24 5.81 9.03
N LEU A 105 3.23 6.64 9.24
CA LEU A 105 3.30 7.80 10.12
C LEU A 105 2.65 7.45 11.47
N ILE A 106 3.45 7.39 12.53
CA ILE A 106 3.02 7.04 13.88
C ILE A 106 3.18 8.26 14.78
N GLY A 107 2.10 8.85 15.25
CA GLY A 107 2.21 10.05 16.06
C GLY A 107 0.90 10.79 16.26
N HIS A 108 1.01 12.07 16.59
CA HIS A 108 -0.11 12.98 16.64
C HIS A 108 -0.24 13.78 15.33
N GLY A 109 -1.42 14.32 15.11
CA GLY A 109 -1.69 15.23 14.01
C GLY A 109 -2.59 16.37 14.44
N THR A 110 -2.49 17.48 13.71
CA THR A 110 -3.16 18.75 13.99
C THR A 110 -3.86 19.27 12.74
N PHE A 111 -4.93 20.04 12.94
CA PHE A 111 -5.69 20.65 11.86
C PHE A 111 -6.16 22.04 12.26
N ASP A 112 -5.79 23.04 11.45
CA ASP A 112 -6.12 24.45 11.70
C ASP A 112 -7.45 24.89 11.04
N GLY A 113 -8.23 23.95 10.51
CA GLY A 113 -9.43 24.21 9.71
C GLY A 113 -9.17 24.30 8.20
N LYS A 114 -7.90 24.36 7.78
CA LYS A 114 -7.50 24.45 6.37
C LYS A 114 -6.42 23.42 5.99
N SER A 115 -5.41 23.22 6.83
CA SER A 115 -4.26 22.36 6.58
C SER A 115 -4.08 21.36 7.71
N ALA A 116 -3.99 20.08 7.36
CA ALA A 116 -3.65 19.02 8.29
C ALA A 116 -2.13 18.81 8.31
N LYS A 117 -1.59 18.54 9.50
CA LYS A 117 -0.17 18.29 9.71
C LYS A 117 0.04 17.04 10.54
N PHE A 118 1.11 16.31 10.23
CA PHE A 118 1.67 15.27 11.07
C PHE A 118 2.75 15.88 11.97
N ASN A 119 2.65 15.61 13.27
CA ASN A 119 3.49 16.27 14.28
C ASN A 119 4.79 15.50 14.49
N LEU A 120 5.87 16.03 13.90
CA LEU A 120 7.22 15.48 14.02
C LEU A 120 7.92 15.98 15.30
N ARG A 121 9.06 15.39 15.66
CA ARG A 121 9.96 16.04 16.62
C ARG A 121 10.59 17.24 15.92
N GLY A 122 10.17 18.45 16.32
CA GLY A 122 10.57 19.69 15.65
C GLY A 122 9.53 20.15 14.64
N PRO A 123 9.93 20.64 13.44
CA PRO A 123 8.99 21.17 12.46
C PRO A 123 8.01 20.11 11.93
N ASP A 124 6.71 20.38 12.03
CA ASP A 124 5.65 19.51 11.48
C ASP A 124 5.67 19.47 9.94
N VAL A 125 5.14 18.38 9.37
CA VAL A 125 4.92 18.23 7.92
C VAL A 125 3.43 18.34 7.59
N SER A 126 3.07 19.20 6.66
CA SER A 126 1.68 19.30 6.16
C SER A 126 1.37 18.27 5.08
N ALA A 127 0.09 17.98 4.90
CA ALA A 127 -0.38 17.12 3.79
C ALA A 127 0.03 17.66 2.41
N GLU A 128 0.07 18.98 2.25
CA GLU A 128 0.50 19.65 1.01
C GLU A 128 2.01 19.45 0.74
N GLU A 129 2.85 19.61 1.76
CA GLU A 129 4.29 19.39 1.64
C GLU A 129 4.61 17.93 1.33
N LEU A 130 4.00 17.00 2.09
CA LEU A 130 4.19 15.57 1.85
C LEU A 130 3.72 15.16 0.45
N SER A 131 2.60 15.72 -0.03
CA SER A 131 2.13 15.51 -1.41
C SER A 131 3.18 15.93 -2.43
N GLY A 132 3.85 17.07 -2.22
CA GLY A 132 4.90 17.55 -3.12
C GLY A 132 6.12 16.62 -3.13
N TRP A 133 6.48 16.04 -1.99
CA TRP A 133 7.65 15.15 -1.86
C TRP A 133 7.42 13.77 -2.49
N ILE A 134 6.19 13.24 -2.42
CA ILE A 134 5.87 11.93 -3.00
C ILE A 134 5.48 12.01 -4.49
N GLU A 135 5.27 13.21 -5.03
CA GLU A 135 4.85 13.40 -6.43
C GLU A 135 5.81 12.78 -7.45
N PRO A 136 7.14 12.87 -7.30
CA PRO A 136 8.06 12.26 -8.26
C PRO A 136 8.13 10.72 -8.17
N MET A 137 7.54 10.12 -7.15
CA MET A 137 7.71 8.70 -6.86
C MET A 137 6.99 7.82 -7.89
N ARG A 138 7.74 6.88 -8.47
CA ARG A 138 7.26 6.01 -9.56
C ARG A 138 6.82 4.62 -9.09
N SER A 139 7.37 4.18 -7.96
CA SER A 139 7.00 2.92 -7.33
C SER A 139 5.59 3.00 -6.75
N PRO A 140 4.85 1.87 -6.66
CA PRO A 140 3.61 1.84 -5.91
C PRO A 140 3.83 2.34 -4.48
N LEU A 141 2.98 3.25 -4.04
CA LEU A 141 3.16 3.93 -2.75
C LEU A 141 2.01 3.58 -1.81
N ILE A 142 2.36 3.22 -0.59
CA ILE A 142 1.40 3.02 0.49
C ILE A 142 1.72 4.03 1.59
N VAL A 143 0.74 4.87 1.95
CA VAL A 143 0.87 5.80 3.08
C VAL A 143 -0.13 5.42 4.15
N VAL A 144 0.36 5.00 5.31
CA VAL A 144 -0.44 4.67 6.48
C VAL A 144 -0.27 5.76 7.51
N ASN A 145 -1.27 6.63 7.65
CA ASN A 145 -1.25 7.72 8.62
C ASN A 145 -2.07 7.36 9.86
N CYS A 146 -1.37 6.93 10.92
CA CYS A 146 -1.96 6.53 12.19
C CYS A 146 -2.30 7.69 13.12
N ALA A 147 -2.08 8.94 12.69
CA ALA A 147 -2.23 10.11 13.55
C ALA A 147 -3.68 10.61 13.67
N SER A 148 -3.94 11.36 14.74
CA SER A 148 -5.15 12.20 14.86
C SER A 148 -5.22 13.21 13.71
N ALA A 149 -6.43 13.64 13.34
CA ALA A 149 -6.67 14.60 12.27
C ALA A 149 -6.06 14.24 10.89
N SER A 150 -5.81 12.95 10.64
CA SER A 150 -5.20 12.40 9.43
C SER A 150 -6.09 12.41 8.19
N GLY A 151 -7.41 12.44 8.31
CA GLY A 151 -8.34 12.33 7.17
C GLY A 151 -8.04 13.24 5.95
N PRO A 152 -7.68 14.54 6.13
CA PRO A 152 -7.38 15.42 5.01
C PRO A 152 -6.14 15.03 4.19
N PHE A 153 -5.29 14.11 4.69
CA PHE A 153 -4.19 13.55 3.91
C PHE A 153 -4.70 12.72 2.72
N ILE A 154 -5.84 12.00 2.84
CA ILE A 154 -6.46 11.31 1.69
C ILE A 154 -6.73 12.31 0.56
N ASN A 155 -7.29 13.48 0.88
CA ASN A 155 -7.65 14.46 -0.15
C ASN A 155 -6.45 15.03 -0.93
N ARG A 156 -5.23 14.91 -0.38
CA ARG A 156 -4.00 15.44 -0.97
C ARG A 156 -3.13 14.36 -1.59
N LEU A 157 -2.96 13.24 -0.90
CA LEU A 157 -2.00 12.22 -1.28
C LEU A 157 -2.55 11.23 -2.32
N SER A 158 -3.87 11.04 -2.36
CA SER A 158 -4.51 10.05 -3.23
C SER A 158 -4.28 10.33 -4.72
N ALA A 159 -3.77 9.31 -5.41
CA ALA A 159 -3.54 9.26 -6.84
C ALA A 159 -3.47 7.80 -7.31
N VAL A 160 -3.53 7.57 -8.62
CA VAL A 160 -3.35 6.23 -9.20
C VAL A 160 -1.99 5.65 -8.77
N GLY A 161 -1.99 4.38 -8.37
CA GLY A 161 -0.79 3.70 -7.87
C GLY A 161 -0.43 4.04 -6.43
N ARG A 162 -1.31 4.77 -5.71
CA ARG A 162 -1.16 5.07 -4.29
C ARG A 162 -2.30 4.46 -3.47
N THR A 163 -1.96 3.87 -2.34
CA THR A 163 -2.91 3.42 -1.32
C THR A 163 -2.72 4.27 -0.07
N ILE A 164 -3.74 5.00 0.34
CA ILE A 164 -3.71 5.88 1.50
C ILE A 164 -4.65 5.34 2.58
N VAL A 165 -4.11 5.09 3.77
CA VAL A 165 -4.86 4.73 4.97
C VAL A 165 -4.75 5.86 5.97
N THR A 166 -5.87 6.23 6.60
CA THR A 166 -5.90 7.24 7.67
C THR A 166 -6.63 6.68 8.87
N ALA A 167 -6.20 7.05 10.08
CA ALA A 167 -6.86 6.69 11.33
C ALA A 167 -8.19 7.43 11.56
N THR A 168 -8.40 8.54 10.85
CA THR A 168 -9.54 9.44 11.06
C THR A 168 -10.19 9.83 9.75
N LYS A 169 -11.50 10.13 9.76
CA LYS A 169 -12.24 10.49 8.54
C LYS A 169 -12.14 11.98 8.21
N SER A 170 -11.66 12.80 9.15
CA SER A 170 -11.60 14.25 8.97
C SER A 170 -10.53 14.89 9.87
N GLY A 171 -10.13 16.11 9.54
CA GLY A 171 -9.20 16.89 10.37
C GLY A 171 -9.80 17.31 11.72
N GLN A 172 -11.11 17.18 11.92
CA GLN A 172 -11.77 17.54 13.19
C GLN A 172 -11.63 16.46 14.27
N GLU A 173 -11.19 15.26 13.89
CA GLU A 173 -10.95 14.14 14.82
C GLU A 173 -9.56 14.27 15.45
N GLN A 174 -9.40 15.24 16.35
CA GLN A 174 -8.11 15.60 16.96
C GLN A 174 -7.76 14.77 18.21
N ASN A 175 -8.67 13.91 18.66
CA ASN A 175 -8.40 13.03 19.80
C ASN A 175 -7.35 11.98 19.43
N PHE A 176 -6.66 11.46 20.44
CA PHE A 176 -5.70 10.36 20.26
C PHE A 176 -6.33 9.19 19.51
N ALA A 177 -5.72 8.83 18.39
CA ALA A 177 -6.16 7.74 17.52
C ALA A 177 -5.49 6.43 17.95
N ARG A 178 -6.31 5.44 18.31
CA ARG A 178 -5.88 4.09 18.69
C ARG A 178 -5.75 3.15 17.50
N PHE A 179 -6.30 3.52 16.34
CA PHE A 179 -6.22 2.72 15.12
C PHE A 179 -4.79 2.24 14.81
N GLY A 180 -3.78 3.10 15.00
CA GLY A 180 -2.38 2.73 14.79
C GLY A 180 -1.89 1.57 15.66
N ASP A 181 -2.36 1.48 16.90
CA ASP A 181 -2.05 0.37 17.81
C ASP A 181 -2.57 -0.94 17.23
N TYR A 182 -3.88 -1.00 16.98
CA TYR A 182 -4.54 -2.20 16.48
C TYR A 182 -4.04 -2.60 15.10
N LEU A 183 -3.75 -1.63 14.22
CA LEU A 183 -3.17 -1.90 12.91
C LEU A 183 -1.78 -2.52 13.05
N SER A 184 -0.90 -1.94 13.88
CA SER A 184 0.44 -2.49 14.10
C SER A 184 0.43 -3.91 14.70
N GLN A 185 -0.65 -4.32 15.37
CA GLN A 185 -0.85 -5.69 15.83
C GLN A 185 -1.38 -6.61 14.73
N ALA A 186 -2.25 -6.11 13.87
CA ALA A 186 -2.89 -6.90 12.81
C ALA A 186 -1.94 -7.26 11.67
N ILE A 187 -1.02 -6.36 11.30
CA ILE A 187 -0.12 -6.51 10.14
C ILE A 187 0.76 -7.76 10.13
N SER A 188 0.97 -8.42 11.28
CA SER A 188 1.79 -9.63 11.42
C SER A 188 1.05 -10.74 12.17
N ASN A 189 -0.27 -10.65 12.23
CA ASN A 189 -1.10 -11.60 12.95
C ASN A 189 -2.00 -12.35 11.97
N ILE A 190 -1.75 -13.65 11.83
CA ILE A 190 -2.54 -14.53 10.96
C ILE A 190 -4.03 -14.58 11.34
N ALA A 191 -4.43 -14.17 12.55
CA ALA A 191 -5.85 -14.02 12.87
C ALA A 191 -6.54 -12.88 12.11
N ALA A 192 -5.78 -12.01 11.43
CA ALA A 192 -6.31 -10.98 10.56
C ALA A 192 -6.53 -11.47 9.12
N ASP A 193 -5.98 -12.63 8.73
CA ASP A 193 -6.21 -13.27 7.43
C ASP A 193 -7.69 -13.69 7.32
N LEU A 194 -8.44 -12.96 6.48
CA LEU A 194 -9.88 -13.11 6.31
C LEU A 194 -10.24 -14.06 5.17
N ASP A 195 -9.37 -14.24 4.17
CA ASP A 195 -9.61 -15.12 3.04
C ASP A 195 -8.85 -16.45 3.09
N HIS A 196 -8.05 -16.65 4.14
CA HIS A 196 -7.34 -17.86 4.48
C HIS A 196 -6.30 -18.28 3.45
N ASP A 197 -5.57 -17.31 2.91
CA ASP A 197 -4.49 -17.52 1.94
C ASP A 197 -3.09 -17.62 2.58
N ASP A 198 -3.03 -17.69 3.92
CA ASP A 198 -1.80 -17.74 4.72
C ASP A 198 -0.97 -16.43 4.66
N GLU A 199 -1.54 -15.35 4.12
CA GLU A 199 -0.95 -14.01 4.08
C GLU A 199 -1.81 -13.01 4.87
N VAL A 200 -1.26 -11.83 5.15
CA VAL A 200 -2.04 -10.70 5.68
C VAL A 200 -1.80 -9.49 4.79
N SER A 201 -2.86 -9.09 4.11
CA SER A 201 -2.89 -7.88 3.29
C SER A 201 -3.13 -6.61 4.11
N LEU A 202 -2.82 -5.46 3.52
CA LEU A 202 -3.14 -4.16 4.12
C LEU A 202 -4.65 -4.00 4.33
N LEU A 203 -5.48 -4.49 3.39
CA LEU A 203 -6.94 -4.40 3.54
C LEU A 203 -7.40 -5.16 4.77
N GLU A 204 -6.93 -6.39 4.96
CA GLU A 204 -7.29 -7.22 6.10
C GLU A 204 -6.80 -6.64 7.43
N ALA A 205 -5.56 -6.15 7.46
CA ALA A 205 -5.03 -5.45 8.62
C ALA A 205 -5.87 -4.20 8.94
N PHE A 206 -6.28 -3.43 7.93
CA PHE A 206 -7.18 -2.28 8.07
C PHE A 206 -8.56 -2.66 8.62
N LEU A 207 -9.18 -3.72 8.09
CA LEU A 207 -10.50 -4.19 8.51
C LEU A 207 -10.46 -4.72 9.94
N SER A 208 -9.48 -5.56 10.27
CA SER A 208 -9.25 -6.10 11.61
C SER A 208 -9.00 -4.98 12.63
N ALA A 209 -8.12 -4.02 12.30
CA ALA A 209 -7.85 -2.88 13.17
C ALA A 209 -9.08 -2.00 13.39
N SER A 210 -9.85 -1.73 12.34
CA SER A 210 -11.07 -0.92 12.43
C SER A 210 -12.14 -1.59 13.31
N ASP A 211 -12.30 -2.92 13.19
CA ASP A 211 -13.20 -3.70 14.04
C ASP A 211 -12.76 -3.67 15.52
N GLN A 212 -11.46 -3.80 15.80
CA GLN A 212 -10.95 -3.71 17.18
C GLN A 212 -11.10 -2.31 17.78
N VAL A 213 -10.92 -1.26 16.99
CA VAL A 213 -11.21 0.12 17.43
C VAL A 213 -12.70 0.26 17.80
N ALA A 214 -13.61 -0.25 16.95
CA ALA A 214 -15.04 -0.20 17.24
C ALA A 214 -15.39 -0.94 18.54
N LYS A 215 -14.86 -2.16 18.72
CA LYS A 215 -15.03 -2.96 19.95
C LYS A 215 -14.50 -2.25 21.19
N PHE A 216 -13.36 -1.57 21.09
CA PHE A 216 -12.82 -0.78 22.19
C PHE A 216 -13.80 0.31 22.64
N TYR A 217 -14.29 1.14 21.72
CA TYR A 217 -15.21 2.23 22.07
C TYR A 217 -16.54 1.69 22.62
N GLU A 218 -17.04 0.59 22.08
CA GLU A 218 -18.23 -0.10 22.61
C GLU A 218 -18.01 -0.63 24.03
N ALA A 219 -16.91 -1.36 24.26
CA ALA A 219 -16.58 -1.95 25.56
C ALA A 219 -16.35 -0.88 26.65
N GLU A 220 -15.72 0.24 26.30
CA GLU A 220 -15.50 1.37 27.20
C GLU A 220 -16.74 2.27 27.36
N ASN A 221 -17.84 1.97 26.67
CA ASN A 221 -19.06 2.80 26.63
C ASN A 221 -18.77 4.27 26.25
N ARG A 222 -17.92 4.45 25.23
CA ARG A 222 -17.45 5.75 24.72
C ARG A 222 -17.93 5.97 23.30
N ILE A 223 -18.14 7.23 22.93
CA ILE A 223 -18.39 7.61 21.54
C ILE A 223 -17.07 7.50 20.77
N ALA A 224 -17.09 6.85 19.61
CA ALA A 224 -15.93 6.76 18.72
C ALA A 224 -15.48 8.17 18.29
N THR A 225 -14.20 8.47 18.52
CA THR A 225 -13.59 9.77 18.18
C THR A 225 -12.64 9.69 16.98
N GLU A 226 -12.56 8.53 16.34
CA GLU A 226 -11.71 8.23 15.20
C GLU A 226 -12.47 7.27 14.29
N HIS A 227 -12.33 7.45 12.98
CA HIS A 227 -12.99 6.61 11.97
C HIS A 227 -12.03 6.40 10.81
N ALA A 228 -11.36 5.25 10.77
CA ALA A 228 -10.35 4.98 9.76
C ALA A 228 -10.96 4.88 8.35
N LEU A 229 -10.21 5.34 7.36
CA LEU A 229 -10.55 5.28 5.94
C LEU A 229 -9.38 4.70 5.13
N ILE A 230 -9.70 4.01 4.04
CA ILE A 230 -8.74 3.55 3.03
C ILE A 230 -9.14 4.05 1.65
N ASP A 231 -8.20 4.59 0.87
CA ASP A 231 -8.35 4.96 -0.54
C ASP A 231 -7.23 4.32 -1.34
N ASP A 232 -7.55 3.43 -2.27
CA ASP A 232 -6.60 2.84 -3.20
C ASP A 232 -7.04 2.97 -4.66
N SER A 233 -8.16 3.66 -4.89
CA SER A 233 -8.67 4.01 -6.20
C SER A 233 -8.14 5.36 -6.71
N GLY A 234 -7.70 6.22 -5.80
CA GLY A 234 -7.18 7.55 -6.11
C GLY A 234 -8.30 8.60 -6.29
N ASP A 235 -9.52 8.30 -5.87
CA ASP A 235 -10.68 9.19 -6.01
C ASP A 235 -10.78 10.26 -4.90
N ARG A 236 -9.91 10.16 -3.88
CA ARG A 236 -9.75 11.12 -2.78
C ARG A 236 -10.90 11.12 -1.77
N LEU A 237 -11.77 10.11 -1.80
CA LEU A 237 -12.93 10.04 -0.90
C LEU A 237 -12.64 9.20 0.33
N GLY A 238 -11.96 8.08 0.16
CA GLY A 238 -11.73 7.09 1.20
C GLY A 238 -12.99 6.31 1.56
N THR A 239 -12.82 5.01 1.75
CA THR A 239 -13.87 4.07 2.11
C THR A 239 -13.68 3.58 3.55
N PRO A 240 -14.69 3.67 4.42
CA PRO A 240 -14.63 3.14 5.77
C PRO A 240 -14.78 1.61 5.78
N ALA A 241 -14.25 0.95 6.81
CA ALA A 241 -14.36 -0.50 6.99
C ALA A 241 -15.81 -1.04 6.96
N THR A 242 -16.79 -0.24 7.38
CA THR A 242 -18.21 -0.62 7.39
C THR A 242 -18.83 -0.79 5.99
N MET A 243 -18.12 -0.39 4.92
CA MET A 243 -18.53 -0.59 3.53
C MET A 243 -17.97 -1.86 2.91
N PHE A 244 -17.28 -2.69 3.68
CA PHE A 244 -16.75 -3.98 3.27
C PHE A 244 -17.51 -5.13 3.91
N GLN A 245 -17.64 -6.24 3.17
CA GLN A 245 -18.08 -7.54 3.68
C GLN A 245 -16.99 -8.56 3.37
N GLY A 246 -16.29 -9.02 4.40
CA GLY A 246 -14.98 -9.66 4.21
C GLY A 246 -14.04 -8.69 3.48
N THR A 247 -13.30 -9.18 2.50
CA THR A 247 -12.42 -8.36 1.64
C THR A 247 -13.14 -7.67 0.48
N THR A 248 -14.47 -7.82 0.35
CA THR A 248 -15.23 -7.26 -0.78
C THR A 248 -15.92 -5.94 -0.43
N ALA A 249 -15.67 -4.88 -1.21
CA ALA A 249 -16.38 -3.61 -1.09
C ALA A 249 -17.84 -3.73 -1.57
N VAL A 250 -18.79 -3.68 -0.63
CA VAL A 250 -20.23 -3.79 -0.90
C VAL A 250 -20.92 -2.45 -1.08
N ALA A 251 -20.30 -1.36 -0.65
CA ALA A 251 -20.78 0.01 -0.81
C ALA A 251 -19.65 0.94 -1.25
N VAL A 252 -20.01 2.16 -1.66
CA VAL A 252 -19.07 3.22 -2.06
C VAL A 252 -19.41 4.52 -1.31
N PRO A 253 -18.42 5.39 -1.04
CA PRO A 253 -18.62 6.58 -0.22
C PRO A 253 -19.54 7.61 -0.87
N GLN A 254 -19.56 7.69 -2.20
CA GLN A 254 -20.43 8.61 -2.96
C GLN A 254 -20.92 7.99 -4.27
N PRO A 255 -22.05 8.47 -4.84
CA PRO A 255 -22.48 8.06 -6.17
C PRO A 255 -21.38 8.35 -7.21
N LYS A 256 -20.97 7.32 -7.97
CA LYS A 256 -19.86 7.33 -8.96
C LYS A 256 -18.44 7.28 -8.38
N ALA A 257 -18.29 7.15 -7.06
CA ALA A 257 -16.99 6.83 -6.47
C ALA A 257 -16.47 5.49 -7.00
N ALA A 258 -15.16 5.39 -7.11
CA ALA A 258 -14.54 4.11 -7.42
C ALA A 258 -14.62 3.20 -6.18
N ARG A 259 -14.48 1.89 -6.39
CA ARG A 259 -14.45 0.96 -5.26
C ARG A 259 -13.01 0.82 -4.79
N ASP A 260 -12.81 1.11 -3.51
CA ASP A 260 -11.55 0.84 -2.86
C ASP A 260 -11.42 -0.62 -2.41
N GLY A 261 -10.20 -1.02 -2.06
CA GLY A 261 -9.84 -2.28 -1.41
C GLY A 261 -9.18 -3.30 -2.34
N GLY A 262 -9.40 -3.21 -3.65
CA GLY A 262 -8.82 -4.16 -4.59
C GLY A 262 -7.29 -4.11 -4.60
N VAL A 263 -6.68 -2.93 -4.66
CA VAL A 263 -5.22 -2.81 -4.65
C VAL A 263 -4.68 -3.14 -3.26
N ALA A 264 -5.35 -2.67 -2.19
CA ALA A 264 -4.95 -2.90 -0.80
C ALA A 264 -5.00 -4.39 -0.39
N ALA A 265 -5.94 -5.18 -0.92
CA ALA A 265 -6.00 -6.63 -0.72
C ALA A 265 -4.77 -7.36 -1.29
N ARG A 266 -4.04 -6.73 -2.21
CA ARG A 266 -2.83 -7.29 -2.84
C ARG A 266 -1.54 -6.70 -2.27
N ARG A 267 -1.64 -5.83 -1.27
CA ARG A 267 -0.49 -5.26 -0.56
C ARG A 267 -0.22 -6.09 0.68
N VAL A 268 0.49 -7.19 0.47
CA VAL A 268 0.90 -8.12 1.53
C VAL A 268 1.97 -7.47 2.41
N ILE A 269 1.77 -7.55 3.72
CA ILE A 269 2.71 -7.04 4.74
C ILE A 269 3.35 -8.19 5.52
N PHE A 270 2.66 -9.32 5.61
CA PHE A 270 3.12 -10.51 6.29
C PHE A 270 2.69 -11.76 5.51
N GLN A 271 3.60 -12.73 5.47
CA GLN A 271 3.34 -14.07 4.95
C GLN A 271 3.68 -15.07 6.04
N SER A 272 2.79 -16.04 6.27
CA SER A 272 3.06 -17.17 7.15
C SER A 272 4.26 -17.98 6.61
N PRO A 273 5.08 -18.61 7.46
CA PRO A 273 6.14 -19.52 6.99
C PRO A 273 5.66 -20.72 6.19
N LYS A 274 4.34 -20.94 6.12
CA LYS A 274 3.70 -21.99 5.31
C LYS A 274 3.17 -21.48 3.97
N ALA A 275 3.10 -20.16 3.79
CA ALA A 275 2.62 -19.56 2.55
C ALA A 275 3.57 -19.93 1.41
N VAL A 276 2.99 -20.16 0.24
CA VAL A 276 3.73 -20.46 -0.99
C VAL A 276 4.38 -19.18 -1.50
N VAL A 277 5.68 -19.20 -1.79
CA VAL A 277 6.41 -18.00 -2.19
C VAL A 277 6.27 -17.82 -3.70
N LEU A 278 5.44 -16.86 -4.12
CA LEU A 278 5.22 -16.59 -5.53
C LEU A 278 6.34 -15.71 -6.14
N THR A 279 6.88 -16.15 -7.27
CA THR A 279 7.76 -15.33 -8.10
C THR A 279 7.06 -14.03 -8.56
N PRO A 280 7.80 -12.98 -8.97
CA PRO A 280 7.20 -11.74 -9.46
C PRO A 280 6.19 -11.96 -10.60
N ALA A 281 6.45 -12.88 -11.52
CA ALA A 281 5.56 -13.21 -12.63
C ALA A 281 4.29 -13.96 -12.17
N GLN A 282 4.43 -14.85 -11.19
CA GLN A 282 3.28 -15.54 -10.58
C GLN A 282 2.42 -14.55 -9.79
N ARG A 283 3.02 -13.60 -9.07
CA ARG A 283 2.28 -12.52 -8.37
C ARG A 283 1.48 -11.64 -9.33
N GLU A 284 2.07 -11.27 -10.47
CA GLU A 284 1.34 -10.53 -11.52
C GLU A 284 0.17 -11.34 -12.09
N SER A 285 0.39 -12.64 -12.33
CA SER A 285 -0.66 -13.56 -12.81
C SER A 285 -1.79 -13.72 -11.80
N ARG A 286 -1.45 -13.93 -10.52
CA ARG A 286 -2.40 -13.97 -9.39
C ARG A 286 -3.24 -12.70 -9.35
N ALA A 287 -2.59 -11.54 -9.38
CA ALA A 287 -3.27 -10.24 -9.34
C ALA A 287 -4.25 -10.05 -10.51
N ALA A 288 -3.90 -10.51 -11.71
CA ALA A 288 -4.78 -10.46 -12.87
C ALA A 288 -6.03 -11.33 -12.70
N ILE A 289 -5.86 -12.59 -12.27
CA ILE A 289 -6.96 -13.54 -12.05
C ILE A 289 -7.91 -13.03 -10.96
N GLU A 290 -7.38 -12.61 -9.82
CA GLU A 290 -8.18 -12.08 -8.72
C GLU A 290 -8.94 -10.81 -9.13
N ALA A 291 -8.34 -9.94 -9.96
CA ALA A 291 -9.02 -8.74 -10.44
C ALA A 291 -10.22 -9.07 -11.34
N GLU A 292 -10.19 -10.21 -12.05
CA GLU A 292 -11.35 -10.72 -12.79
C GLU A 292 -12.40 -11.32 -11.86
N ILE A 293 -11.98 -12.06 -10.84
CA ILE A 293 -12.87 -12.60 -9.79
C ILE A 293 -13.61 -11.47 -9.08
N ASP A 294 -12.92 -10.39 -8.70
CA ASP A 294 -13.52 -9.23 -8.04
C ASP A 294 -14.57 -8.56 -8.95
N ARG A 295 -14.26 -8.35 -10.23
CA ARG A 295 -15.22 -7.84 -11.22
C ARG A 295 -16.44 -8.73 -11.35
N LEU A 296 -16.27 -10.05 -11.29
CA LEU A 296 -17.36 -11.01 -11.35
C LEU A 296 -18.22 -10.97 -10.08
N LYS A 297 -17.60 -10.90 -8.88
CA LYS A 297 -18.29 -10.74 -7.58
C LYS A 297 -19.19 -9.51 -7.58
N LEU A 298 -18.73 -8.38 -8.13
CA LEU A 298 -19.50 -7.14 -8.20
C LEU A 298 -20.76 -7.25 -9.07
N ARG A 299 -20.76 -8.14 -10.06
CA ARG A 299 -21.88 -8.38 -10.98
C ARG A 299 -22.74 -9.57 -10.56
N LYS A 300 -22.49 -10.17 -9.39
CA LYS A 300 -23.21 -11.35 -8.91
C LYS A 300 -24.72 -11.14 -8.84
N SER A 301 -25.17 -9.94 -8.47
CA SER A 301 -26.60 -9.58 -8.43
C SER A 301 -27.25 -9.46 -9.81
N GLU A 302 -26.46 -9.29 -10.87
CA GLU A 302 -26.93 -9.16 -12.26
C GLU A 302 -27.00 -10.50 -13.00
N LEU A 303 -26.39 -11.55 -12.44
CA LEU A 303 -26.24 -12.86 -13.09
C LEU A 303 -27.14 -13.91 -12.44
N ALA A 304 -27.63 -14.85 -13.24
CA ALA A 304 -28.22 -16.08 -12.70
C ALA A 304 -27.13 -16.92 -12.01
N THR A 305 -27.49 -17.61 -10.93
CA THR A 305 -26.54 -18.38 -10.10
C THR A 305 -25.68 -19.35 -10.92
N ASP A 306 -26.27 -20.11 -11.83
CA ASP A 306 -25.54 -21.07 -12.68
C ASP A 306 -24.57 -20.36 -13.64
N GLN A 307 -24.96 -19.20 -14.17
CA GLN A 307 -24.10 -18.41 -15.07
C GLN A 307 -22.93 -17.76 -14.32
N TYR A 308 -23.15 -17.37 -13.07
CA TYR A 308 -22.09 -16.85 -12.19
C TYR A 308 -21.05 -17.93 -11.92
N PHE A 309 -21.48 -19.13 -11.51
CA PHE A 309 -20.56 -20.23 -11.24
C PHE A 309 -19.84 -20.72 -12.50
N ALA A 310 -20.51 -20.77 -13.65
CA ALA A 310 -19.88 -21.14 -14.93
C ALA A 310 -18.77 -20.14 -15.36
N GLN A 311 -18.86 -18.87 -14.94
CA GLN A 311 -17.80 -17.88 -15.17
C GLN A 311 -16.71 -17.90 -14.08
N LEU A 312 -17.08 -18.24 -12.84
CA LEU A 312 -16.15 -18.26 -11.72
C LEU A 312 -15.24 -19.50 -11.74
N GLU A 313 -15.79 -20.67 -12.07
CA GLU A 313 -15.05 -21.95 -12.09
C GLU A 313 -13.73 -21.90 -12.86
N PRO A 314 -13.66 -21.42 -14.12
CA PRO A 314 -12.39 -21.36 -14.84
C PRO A 314 -11.36 -20.44 -14.18
N LEU A 315 -11.78 -19.34 -13.55
CA LEU A 315 -10.88 -18.43 -12.84
C LEU A 315 -10.29 -19.08 -11.58
N MET A 316 -11.12 -19.82 -10.84
CA MET A 316 -10.66 -20.56 -9.67
C MET A 316 -9.70 -21.69 -10.05
N LEU A 317 -9.95 -22.38 -11.18
CA LEU A 317 -9.04 -23.41 -11.70
C LEU A 317 -7.68 -22.82 -12.10
N GLN A 318 -7.66 -21.68 -12.80
CA GLN A 318 -6.41 -20.98 -13.14
C GLN A 318 -5.62 -20.58 -11.89
N LEU A 319 -6.30 -20.10 -10.85
CA LEU A 319 -5.64 -19.77 -9.59
C LEU A 319 -5.08 -21.02 -8.92
N ALA A 320 -5.83 -22.13 -8.88
CA ALA A 320 -5.36 -23.39 -8.32
C ALA A 320 -4.15 -23.96 -9.08
N GLU A 321 -4.16 -23.90 -10.42
CA GLU A 321 -3.03 -24.32 -11.25
C GLU A 321 -1.78 -23.47 -10.99
N LEU A 322 -1.94 -22.16 -10.77
CA LEU A 322 -0.85 -21.25 -10.45
C LEU A 322 -0.18 -21.64 -9.12
N TYR A 323 -0.96 -21.87 -8.07
CA TYR A 323 -0.44 -22.27 -6.76
C TYR A 323 0.20 -23.67 -6.80
N ALA A 324 -0.42 -24.63 -7.49
CA ALA A 324 0.16 -25.97 -7.64
C ALA A 324 1.51 -25.95 -8.37
N ALA A 325 1.69 -25.05 -9.35
CA ALA A 325 2.96 -24.86 -10.03
C ALA A 325 4.02 -24.24 -9.09
N ALA A 326 3.63 -23.21 -8.32
CA ALA A 326 4.54 -22.56 -7.38
C ALA A 326 4.98 -23.49 -6.24
N GLU A 327 4.06 -24.30 -5.69
CA GLU A 327 4.38 -25.32 -4.67
C GLU A 327 5.38 -26.36 -5.19
N ALA A 328 5.25 -26.78 -6.45
CA ALA A 328 6.18 -27.72 -7.06
C ALA A 328 7.59 -27.12 -7.19
N GLU A 329 7.69 -25.85 -7.62
CA GLU A 329 8.95 -25.11 -7.75
C GLU A 329 9.63 -24.89 -6.38
N ASP A 330 8.89 -24.45 -5.36
CA ASP A 330 9.40 -24.30 -3.98
C ASP A 330 9.93 -25.63 -3.41
N SER A 331 9.26 -26.75 -3.73
CA SER A 331 9.65 -28.08 -3.26
C SER A 331 10.93 -28.61 -3.93
N ASP A 332 11.21 -28.20 -5.17
CA ASP A 332 12.43 -28.57 -5.91
C ASP A 332 13.64 -27.74 -5.46
N GLU A 333 13.45 -26.44 -5.15
CA GLU A 333 14.53 -25.59 -4.61
C GLU A 333 14.97 -26.03 -3.21
N SER A 334 14.02 -26.41 -2.34
CA SER A 334 14.32 -26.88 -0.98
C SER A 334 15.00 -28.26 -0.89
N GLN A 335 14.98 -29.06 -1.96
CA GLN A 335 15.68 -30.35 -2.05
C GLN A 335 17.08 -30.24 -2.70
N GLY A 336 17.41 -29.08 -3.26
CA GLY A 336 18.67 -28.81 -3.97
C GLY A 336 19.81 -28.24 -3.11
N GLU A 337 19.53 -27.84 -1.86
CA GLU A 337 20.51 -27.40 -0.84
C GLU A 337 20.95 -28.52 0.11
#